data_AF-A0A528V3B5-F1
#
_entry.id   AF-A0A528V3B5-F1
#
_cell.length_a   1.000
_cell.length_b   1.000
_cell.length_c   1.000
_cell.angle_alpha   90.00
_cell.angle_beta   90.00
_cell.angle_gamma   90.00
#
_symmetry.space_group_name_H-M   'P 1'
#
loop_
_entity.id
_entity.type
_entity.pdbx_description
1 polymer ?
#
loop_
_entity_poly.entity_id
_entity_poly.type
_entity_poly.pdbx_seq_one_letter_code
_entity_poly.pdbx_strand_id
1 'polypeptide(L)'
;PPHGHRELSHPEPDFYTVGVKSYGRAPTFLLLTGYEQVRSVAAALAGDMAAADAVQLVLPATGVCTVPVSLSGTSSQGCCGGPAPAAVDACCVDDA
;
A
#
# COMPACT_ATOMS: atom_id res chain seq x y z
N PRO A 1 -4.32 -10.34 5.44
CA PRO A 1 -5.55 -10.08 6.24
C PRO A 1 -5.87 -8.59 6.19
N PRO A 2 -7.15 -8.18 6.21
CA PRO A 2 -7.50 -6.79 6.48
C PRO A 2 -7.10 -6.48 7.92
N HIS A 3 -6.13 -5.58 8.09
CA HIS A 3 -5.75 -5.08 9.40
C HIS A 3 -6.64 -3.87 9.69
N GLY A 4 -7.54 -3.97 10.67
CA GLY A 4 -8.45 -2.91 11.07
C GLY A 4 -7.97 -2.16 12.31
N HIS A 5 -8.82 -1.29 12.87
CA HIS A 5 -8.47 -0.46 14.04
C HIS A 5 -7.99 -1.29 15.23
N ARG A 6 -8.54 -2.49 15.45
CA ARG A 6 -8.16 -3.38 16.55
C ARG A 6 -6.71 -3.83 16.43
N GLU A 7 -6.32 -4.32 15.26
CA GLU A 7 -4.95 -4.81 15.01
C GLU A 7 -3.92 -3.68 14.95
N LEU A 8 -4.35 -2.46 14.59
CA LEU A 8 -3.48 -1.30 14.40
C LEU A 8 -3.38 -0.38 15.63
N SER A 9 -4.17 -0.68 16.68
CA SER A 9 -4.20 0.09 17.92
C SER A 9 -2.89 -0.02 18.69
N HIS A 10 -2.58 1.03 19.44
CA HIS A 10 -1.41 1.10 20.32
C HIS A 10 -1.85 1.25 21.78
N PRO A 11 -0.97 0.97 22.76
CA PRO A 11 -1.28 1.23 24.18
C PRO A 11 -1.56 2.71 24.47
N GLU A 12 -1.03 3.62 23.66
CA GLU A 12 -1.37 5.03 23.74
C GLU A 12 -2.78 5.27 23.13
N PRO A 13 -3.70 5.93 23.87
CA PRO A 13 -5.05 6.17 23.39
C PRO A 13 -5.07 6.93 22.06
N ASP A 14 -6.00 6.56 21.18
CA ASP A 14 -6.23 7.21 19.89
C ASP A 14 -5.00 7.25 18.95
N PHE A 15 -3.98 6.45 19.23
CA PHE A 15 -2.78 6.33 18.41
C PHE A 15 -2.80 5.07 17.56
N TYR A 16 -2.54 5.23 16.26
CA TYR A 16 -2.54 4.15 15.28
C TYR A 16 -1.35 4.26 14.34
N THR A 17 -0.78 3.12 13.97
CA THR A 17 0.19 3.03 12.87
C THR A 17 -0.47 2.40 11.66
N VAL A 18 -0.39 3.04 10.50
CA VAL A 18 -1.03 2.57 9.26
C VAL A 18 -0.02 2.50 8.11
N GLY A 19 -0.45 1.93 6.99
CA GLY A 19 0.33 1.87 5.76
C GLY A 19 1.52 0.93 5.86
N VAL A 20 2.58 1.21 5.09
CA VAL A 20 3.80 0.38 5.05
C VAL A 20 4.46 0.24 6.43
N LYS A 21 4.31 1.21 7.34
CA LYS A 21 4.85 1.13 8.70
C LYS A 21 4.16 0.06 9.54
N SER A 22 2.87 -0.15 9.33
CA SER A 22 2.10 -1.22 9.98
C SER A 22 2.33 -2.60 9.37
N TYR A 23 2.82 -2.65 8.12
CA TYR A 23 2.96 -3.88 7.32
C TYR A 23 4.31 -4.59 7.50
N GLY A 24 5.14 -4.09 8.43
CA GLY A 24 6.41 -4.71 8.80
C GLY A 24 7.43 -4.74 7.66
N ARG A 25 8.10 -5.89 7.49
CA ARG A 25 9.16 -6.08 6.48
C ARG A 25 8.66 -6.66 5.15
N ALA A 26 7.34 -6.86 4.99
CA ALA A 26 6.81 -7.38 3.74
C ALA A 26 6.91 -6.30 2.64
N PRO A 27 7.70 -6.53 1.57
CA PRO A 27 7.92 -5.51 0.53
C PRO A 27 6.72 -5.36 -0.42
N THR A 28 5.70 -6.19 -0.27
CA THR A 28 4.53 -6.29 -1.16
C THR A 28 3.31 -5.57 -0.57
N PHE A 29 3.51 -4.37 -0.06
CA PHE A 29 2.41 -3.57 0.46
C PHE A 29 1.50 -3.10 -0.68
N LEU A 30 0.24 -3.54 -0.66
CA LEU A 30 -0.78 -3.11 -1.62
C LEU A 30 -1.49 -1.85 -1.10
N LEU A 31 -1.65 -0.84 -1.96
CA LEU A 31 -2.36 0.39 -1.61
C LEU A 31 -3.77 0.13 -1.08
N LEU A 32 -4.48 -0.86 -1.64
CA LEU A 32 -5.82 -1.21 -1.21
C LEU A 32 -5.86 -1.70 0.24
N THR A 33 -4.83 -2.42 0.69
CA THR A 33 -4.67 -2.80 2.09
C THR A 33 -4.50 -1.56 2.97
N GLY A 34 -3.73 -0.58 2.52
CA GLY A 34 -3.57 0.70 3.22
C GLY A 34 -4.86 1.50 3.32
N TYR A 35 -5.65 1.54 2.24
CA TYR A 35 -6.94 2.21 2.24
C TYR A 35 -7.91 1.57 3.21
N GLU A 36 -7.94 0.24 3.31
CA GLU A 36 -8.76 -0.44 4.30
C GLU A 36 -8.34 -0.11 5.74
N GLN A 37 -7.03 -0.11 6.01
CA GLN A 37 -6.49 0.26 7.32
C GLN A 37 -6.95 1.66 7.74
N VAL A 38 -6.78 2.65 6.87
CA VAL A 38 -7.15 4.05 7.14
C VAL A 38 -8.66 4.20 7.31
N ARG A 39 -9.47 3.52 6.48
CA ARG A 39 -10.94 3.55 6.58
C ARG A 39 -11.40 3.05 7.95
N SER A 40 -10.90 1.89 8.38
CA SER A 40 -11.25 1.29 9.67
C SER A 40 -10.83 2.18 10.85
N VAL A 41 -9.61 2.72 10.83
CA VAL A 41 -9.09 3.61 11.89
C VAL A 41 -9.86 4.93 11.94
N ALA A 42 -10.16 5.55 10.80
CA ALA A 42 -10.91 6.80 10.75
C ALA A 42 -12.32 6.65 11.33
N ALA A 43 -12.98 5.52 11.08
CA ALA A 43 -14.28 5.22 11.68
C ALA A 43 -14.20 5.06 13.20
N ALA A 44 -13.17 4.36 13.71
CA ALA A 44 -12.94 4.22 15.15
C ALA A 44 -12.70 5.57 15.83
N LEU A 45 -11.85 6.43 15.24
CA LEU A 45 -11.58 7.78 15.73
C LEU A 45 -12.83 8.69 15.70
N ALA A 46 -13.75 8.45 14.76
CA ALA A 46 -15.04 9.13 14.68
C ALA A 46 -16.11 8.56 15.62
N GLY A 47 -15.82 7.47 16.35
CA GLY A 47 -16.75 6.78 17.25
C GLY A 47 -17.73 5.82 16.57
N ASP A 48 -17.62 5.60 15.27
CA ASP A 48 -18.44 4.63 14.53
C ASP A 48 -17.78 3.25 14.54
N MET A 49 -17.92 2.54 15.66
CA MET A 49 -17.32 1.22 15.84
C MET A 49 -17.89 0.15 14.89
N ALA A 50 -19.16 0.30 14.47
CA ALA A 50 -19.77 -0.62 13.52
C ALA A 50 -19.11 -0.49 12.14
N ALA A 51 -18.89 0.74 11.66
CA ALA A 51 -18.13 0.97 10.45
C ALA A 51 -16.65 0.60 10.60
N ALA A 52 -16.07 0.82 11.78
CA ALA A 52 -14.68 0.45 12.05
C ALA A 52 -14.45 -1.06 11.98
N ASP A 53 -15.37 -1.86 12.52
CA ASP A 53 -15.30 -3.32 12.54
C ASP A 53 -15.70 -3.99 11.20
N ALA A 54 -16.40 -3.28 10.32
CA ALA A 54 -16.72 -3.79 8.98
C ALA A 54 -15.46 -3.99 8.16
N VAL A 55 -15.35 -5.08 7.40
CA VAL A 55 -14.24 -5.32 6.46
C VAL A 55 -14.69 -5.01 5.04
N GLN A 56 -14.01 -4.08 4.37
CA GLN A 56 -14.31 -3.68 2.99
C GLN A 56 -13.17 -3.96 2.00
N LEU A 57 -12.15 -4.70 2.44
CA LEU A 57 -11.02 -5.08 1.59
C LEU A 57 -11.39 -6.20 0.61
N VAL A 58 -11.34 -5.89 -0.68
CA VAL A 58 -11.51 -6.86 -1.77
C VAL A 58 -10.21 -6.93 -2.57
N LEU A 59 -9.40 -7.96 -2.32
CA LEU A 59 -8.17 -8.18 -3.08
C LEU A 59 -8.43 -9.05 -4.32
N PRO A 60 -7.75 -8.79 -5.45
CA PRO A 60 -7.75 -9.71 -6.58
C PRO A 60 -7.13 -11.05 -6.16
N ALA A 61 -7.58 -12.15 -6.77
CA ALA A 61 -7.13 -13.51 -6.43
C ALA A 61 -5.60 -13.69 -6.55
N THR A 62 -4.95 -12.90 -7.41
CA THR A 62 -3.49 -12.91 -7.63
C THR A 62 -2.72 -12.14 -6.56
N GLY A 63 -3.38 -11.32 -5.74
CA GLY A 63 -2.71 -10.41 -4.79
C GLY A 63 -1.88 -9.30 -5.47
N VAL A 64 -2.07 -9.08 -6.77
CA VAL A 64 -1.39 -8.02 -7.53
C VAL A 64 -2.43 -7.02 -8.02
N CYS A 65 -2.26 -5.74 -7.65
CA CYS A 65 -3.06 -4.67 -8.22
C CYS A 65 -2.54 -4.33 -9.62
N THR A 66 -3.34 -4.59 -10.65
CA THR A 66 -3.07 -4.12 -12.02
C THR A 66 -3.77 -2.78 -12.23
N VAL A 67 -3.02 -1.75 -12.61
CA VAL A 67 -3.62 -0.49 -13.08
C VAL A 67 -4.04 -0.71 -14.53
N PRO A 68 -5.31 -0.49 -14.91
CA PRO A 68 -5.72 -0.61 -16.30
C PRO A 68 -5.01 0.48 -17.11
N VAL A 69 -4.42 0.08 -18.24
CA VAL A 69 -3.65 0.93 -19.17
C VAL A 69 -4.40 2.21 -19.57
N SER A 70 -5.74 2.21 -19.52
CA SER A 70 -6.57 3.38 -19.81
C SER A 70 -6.46 4.53 -18.78
N LEU A 71 -5.99 4.27 -17.55
CA LEU A 71 -5.68 5.30 -16.54
C LEU A 71 -4.22 5.76 -16.62
N SER A 72 -3.36 5.02 -17.32
CA SER A 72 -2.00 5.41 -17.63
C SER A 72 -2.03 6.39 -18.80
N GLY A 73 -2.26 7.67 -18.50
CA GLY A 73 -1.98 8.74 -19.45
C GLY A 73 -0.60 8.52 -20.07
N THR A 74 -0.52 8.61 -21.39
CA THR A 74 0.67 8.35 -22.20
C THR A 74 1.93 9.00 -21.61
N SER A 75 2.73 8.26 -20.84
CA SER A 75 4.20 8.43 -20.63
C SER A 75 4.80 7.80 -19.36
N SER A 76 4.21 6.79 -18.71
CA SER A 76 5.00 6.02 -17.73
C SER A 76 5.95 5.06 -18.45
N GLN A 77 7.12 5.56 -18.84
CA GLN A 77 8.33 4.73 -18.87
C GLN A 77 8.34 3.92 -17.58
N GLY A 78 8.55 2.61 -17.71
CA GLY A 78 8.52 1.68 -16.60
C GLY A 78 9.43 2.14 -15.46
N CYS A 79 9.08 1.69 -14.25
CA CYS A 79 9.82 1.95 -13.02
C CYS A 79 11.25 1.37 -13.02
N CYS A 80 11.58 0.50 -14.00
CA CYS A 80 12.95 0.09 -14.30
C CYS A 80 13.47 0.98 -15.43
N GLY A 81 14.53 1.71 -15.14
CA GLY A 81 15.06 2.80 -15.96
C GLY A 81 15.20 2.44 -17.43
N GLY A 82 14.93 3.42 -18.29
CA GLY A 82 15.27 3.34 -19.70
C GLY A 82 16.76 3.02 -19.93
N PRO A 83 17.16 2.71 -21.18
CA PRO A 83 18.47 2.15 -21.49
C PRO A 83 19.60 2.93 -20.81
N ALA A 84 20.50 2.20 -20.16
CA ALA A 84 21.59 2.77 -19.39
C ALA A 84 22.41 3.79 -20.22
N PRO A 85 22.74 4.97 -19.68
CA PRO A 85 23.56 5.94 -20.40
C PRO A 85 24.97 5.37 -20.64
N ALA A 86 25.40 5.37 -21.90
CA ALA A 86 26.56 4.64 -22.42
C ALA A 86 27.95 5.09 -21.91
N ALA A 87 28.04 5.88 -20.83
CA ALA A 87 29.30 6.52 -20.41
C ALA A 87 29.44 6.70 -18.89
N VAL A 88 28.79 5.88 -18.06
CA VAL A 88 29.01 5.91 -16.60
C VAL A 88 29.43 4.53 -16.09
N ASP A 89 30.62 4.44 -15.50
CA ASP A 89 31.05 3.28 -14.70
C ASP A 89 30.28 3.29 -13.37
N ALA A 90 29.09 2.71 -13.36
CA ALA A 90 28.30 2.49 -12.15
C ALA A 90 27.95 1.01 -11.99
N CYS A 91 28.02 0.50 -10.76
CA CYS A 91 27.89 -0.93 -10.40
C CYS A 91 26.51 -1.59 -10.66
N CYS A 92 25.54 -0.93 -11.27
CA CYS A 92 24.17 -1.46 -11.42
C CYS A 92 23.75 -1.62 -12.90
N VAL A 93 24.67 -2.04 -13.77
CA VAL A 93 24.41 -2.20 -15.22
C VAL A 93 23.38 -3.31 -15.52
N ASP A 94 23.21 -4.28 -14.63
CA ASP A 94 22.40 -5.48 -14.89
C ASP A 94 20.91 -5.38 -14.46
N ASP A 95 20.47 -4.26 -13.89
CA ASP A 95 19.09 -4.09 -13.38
C ASP A 95 18.22 -3.11 -14.22
N ALA A 96 18.65 -2.79 -15.45
CA ALA A 96 17.89 -1.96 -16.41
C ALA A 96 17.13 -2.81 -17.45
#